data_AF-A0A1X7HD97-F1
#
_entry.id   AF-A0A1X7HD97-F1
#
_cell.length_a   1.000
_cell.length_b   1.000
_cell.length_c   1.000
_cell.angle_alpha   90.00
_cell.angle_beta   90.00
_cell.angle_gamma   90.00
#
_symmetry.space_group_name_H-M   'P 1'
#
loop_
_entity.id
_entity.type
_entity.pdbx_description
1 polymer ?
#
loop_
_entity_poly.entity_id
_entity_poly.type
_entity_poly.pdbx_seq_one_letter_code
_entity_poly.pdbx_strand_id
1 'polypeptide(L)'
;MASRMFRVSIPEDLDLTFELVASCLTAAGLSITNPGNGRITSWSSEGEQFVIDTEKLMFEIKSGAVRNIQFWLSASNDMFVSWEIENSLAVFSFYIDGVDDACSVTVAAKLVELVLNKYKNGRLTGDVFALAFE
;
A
#
# COMPACT_ATOMS: atom_id res chain seq x y z
N MET A 1 -3.56 17.88 3.07
CA MET A 1 -4.23 16.69 3.63
C MET A 1 -4.74 15.91 2.44
N ALA A 2 -4.35 14.65 2.31
CA ALA A 2 -4.69 13.89 1.13
C ALA A 2 -6.14 13.42 1.19
N SER A 3 -6.97 13.89 0.25
CA SER A 3 -8.44 13.89 0.40
C SER A 3 -9.12 12.63 -0.15
N ARG A 4 -8.40 11.80 -0.91
CA ARG A 4 -8.96 10.61 -1.53
C ARG A 4 -7.99 9.43 -1.37
N MET A 5 -8.53 8.31 -0.90
CA MET A 5 -7.75 7.08 -0.76
C MET A 5 -8.59 5.84 -1.05
N PHE A 6 -7.95 4.83 -1.62
CA PHE A 6 -8.49 3.48 -1.59
C PHE A 6 -8.15 2.86 -0.23
N ARG A 7 -9.06 2.06 0.31
CA ARG A 7 -8.82 1.26 1.51
C ARG A 7 -9.05 -0.20 1.18
N VAL A 8 -8.12 -1.06 1.58
CA VAL A 8 -8.22 -2.52 1.41
C VAL A 8 -8.01 -3.20 2.76
N SER A 9 -8.95 -4.05 3.15
CA SER A 9 -8.94 -4.75 4.43
C SER A 9 -8.80 -6.26 4.19
N ILE A 10 -7.68 -6.86 4.58
CA ILE A 10 -7.38 -8.27 4.30
C ILE A 10 -7.27 -9.06 5.61
N PRO A 11 -7.99 -10.20 5.76
CA PRO A 11 -7.96 -11.05 6.95
C PRO A 11 -6.74 -11.98 6.96
N GLU A 12 -5.54 -11.44 6.80
CA GLU A 12 -4.27 -12.18 6.84
C GLU A 12 -3.21 -11.42 7.64
N ASP A 13 -2.11 -12.12 7.94
CA ASP A 13 -0.96 -11.50 8.58
C ASP A 13 -0.41 -10.34 7.74
N LEU A 14 0.14 -9.33 8.42
CA LEU A 14 0.58 -8.09 7.79
C LEU A 14 1.65 -8.32 6.72
N ASP A 15 2.58 -9.23 6.95
CA ASP A 15 3.68 -9.53 6.04
C ASP A 15 3.19 -10.17 4.74
N LEU A 16 2.34 -11.19 4.85
CA LEU A 16 1.69 -11.82 3.69
C LEU A 16 0.85 -10.81 2.92
N THR A 17 0.07 -10.00 3.65
CA THR A 17 -0.76 -8.96 3.03
C THR A 17 0.09 -7.91 2.33
N PHE A 18 1.18 -7.48 2.95
CA PHE A 18 2.10 -6.51 2.37
C PHE A 18 2.72 -7.03 1.08
N GLU A 19 3.21 -8.28 1.05
CA GLU A 19 3.77 -8.88 -0.17
C GLU A 19 2.76 -8.95 -1.32
N LEU A 20 1.50 -9.28 -1.00
CA LEU A 20 0.40 -9.30 -1.98
C LEU A 20 0.09 -7.92 -2.52
N VAL A 21 -0.02 -6.92 -1.64
CA VAL A 21 -0.26 -5.53 -2.01
C VAL A 21 0.91 -4.99 -2.84
N ALA A 22 2.15 -5.23 -2.42
CA ALA A 22 3.34 -4.79 -3.15
C ALA A 22 3.41 -5.43 -4.55
N SER A 23 3.09 -6.73 -4.66
CA SER A 23 3.00 -7.42 -5.95
C SER A 23 1.89 -6.85 -6.85
N CYS A 24 0.75 -6.49 -6.26
CA CYS A 24 -0.37 -5.86 -6.94
C CYS A 24 0.01 -4.47 -7.49
N LEU A 25 0.66 -3.63 -6.68
CA LEU A 25 1.16 -2.32 -7.10
C LEU A 25 2.26 -2.44 -8.16
N THR A 26 3.12 -3.45 -8.06
CA THR A 26 4.13 -3.76 -9.09
C THR A 26 3.48 -4.11 -10.42
N ALA A 27 2.42 -4.92 -10.41
CA ALA A 27 1.64 -5.24 -11.59
C ALA A 27 0.87 -4.03 -12.16
N ALA A 28 0.63 -2.99 -11.35
CA ALA A 28 0.07 -1.71 -11.75
C ALA A 28 1.13 -0.70 -12.24
N GLY A 29 2.41 -1.08 -12.24
CA GLY A 29 3.52 -0.27 -12.76
C GLY A 29 4.25 0.57 -11.71
N LEU A 30 3.99 0.37 -10.41
CA LEU A 30 4.71 1.06 -9.34
C LEU A 30 5.86 0.21 -8.80
N SER A 31 6.95 0.83 -8.39
CA SER A 31 8.10 0.18 -7.76
C SER A 31 8.21 0.57 -6.28
N ILE A 32 8.57 -0.36 -5.41
CA ILE A 32 8.86 -0.03 -4.01
C ILE A 32 10.15 0.81 -3.86
N THR A 33 11.10 0.65 -4.77
CA THR A 33 12.33 1.44 -4.82
C THR A 33 12.15 2.62 -5.76
N ASN A 34 12.58 3.81 -5.33
CA ASN A 34 12.55 5.01 -6.16
C ASN A 34 13.47 4.84 -7.38
N PRO A 35 12.97 4.96 -8.63
CA PRO A 35 13.78 4.78 -9.84
C PRO A 35 14.96 5.75 -9.97
N GLY A 36 14.88 6.93 -9.34
CA GLY A 36 15.91 7.96 -9.39
C GLY A 36 17.05 7.78 -8.40
N ASN A 37 16.87 7.02 -7.32
CA ASN A 37 17.91 6.87 -6.28
C ASN A 37 18.08 5.44 -5.72
N GLY A 38 17.20 4.50 -6.09
CA GLY A 38 17.23 3.09 -5.68
C GLY A 38 16.82 2.83 -4.22
N ARG A 39 16.24 3.81 -3.52
CA ARG A 39 15.93 3.72 -2.08
C ARG A 39 14.46 3.39 -1.84
N ILE A 40 14.21 2.67 -0.75
CA ILE A 40 12.88 2.48 -0.16
C ILE A 40 12.67 3.58 0.86
N THR A 41 11.50 4.20 0.85
CA THR A 41 11.28 5.43 1.60
C THR A 41 9.98 5.37 2.40
N SER A 42 10.07 5.81 3.65
CA SER A 42 8.97 5.86 4.64
C SER A 42 8.99 7.21 5.35
N TRP A 43 7.91 7.52 6.04
CA TRP A 43 7.71 8.78 6.76
C TRP A 43 7.41 8.52 8.23
N SER A 44 7.99 9.35 9.11
CA SER A 44 7.68 9.36 10.54
C SER A 44 6.33 10.04 10.78
N SER A 45 5.78 9.87 11.99
CA SER A 45 4.58 10.59 12.43
C SER A 45 4.78 12.11 12.49
N GLU A 46 6.02 12.57 12.56
CA GLU A 46 6.39 14.00 12.56
C GLU A 46 6.53 14.55 11.14
N GLY A 47 6.34 13.72 10.11
CA GLY A 47 6.48 14.12 8.71
C GLY A 47 7.93 14.15 8.24
N GLU A 48 8.83 13.42 8.89
CA GLU A 48 10.22 13.28 8.44
C GLU A 48 10.37 12.05 7.54
N GLN A 49 10.99 12.23 6.39
CA GLN A 49 11.29 11.15 5.46
C GLN A 49 12.56 10.41 5.88
N PHE A 50 12.52 9.08 5.87
CA PHE A 50 13.68 8.24 6.15
C PHE A 50 13.77 7.05 5.18
N VAL A 51 14.97 6.49 5.07
CA VAL A 51 15.30 5.39 4.15
C VAL A 51 15.30 4.07 4.90
N ILE A 52 14.64 3.08 4.33
CA ILE A 52 14.63 1.72 4.84
C ILE A 52 15.66 0.89 4.08
N ASP A 53 16.44 0.10 4.80
CA ASP A 53 17.31 -0.90 4.22
C ASP A 53 16.47 -2.05 3.64
N THR A 54 16.66 -2.35 2.35
CA THR A 54 15.92 -3.39 1.63
C THR A 54 15.97 -4.74 2.36
N GLU A 55 17.11 -5.09 2.97
CA GLU A 55 17.28 -6.36 3.68
C GLU A 55 16.49 -6.41 5.01
N LYS A 56 16.17 -5.25 5.58
CA LYS A 56 15.46 -5.10 6.85
C LYS A 56 13.98 -4.80 6.69
N LEU A 57 13.53 -4.49 5.49
CA LEU A 57 12.16 -4.05 5.21
C LEU A 57 11.10 -4.92 5.90
N MET A 58 11.12 -6.23 5.66
CA MET A 58 10.11 -7.12 6.23
C MET A 58 10.20 -7.24 7.74
N PHE A 59 11.40 -7.10 8.32
CA PHE A 59 11.58 -7.05 9.77
C PHE A 59 10.98 -5.77 10.38
N GLU A 60 11.18 -4.62 9.73
CA GLU A 60 10.64 -3.35 10.20
C GLU A 60 9.11 -3.27 10.08
N ILE A 61 8.54 -3.86 9.03
CA ILE A 61 7.08 -4.01 8.88
C ILE A 61 6.53 -4.91 10.00
N LYS A 62 7.12 -6.09 10.22
CA LYS A 62 6.67 -7.05 11.25
C LYS A 62 6.76 -6.51 12.67
N SER A 63 7.81 -5.74 12.96
CA SER A 63 7.97 -5.11 14.28
C SER A 63 7.05 -3.90 14.48
N GLY A 64 6.39 -3.42 13.41
CA GLY A 64 5.53 -2.24 13.44
C GLY A 64 6.30 -0.92 13.52
N ALA A 65 7.62 -0.96 13.32
CA ALA A 65 8.48 0.22 13.23
C ALA A 65 8.20 1.03 11.96
N VAL A 66 7.82 0.33 10.88
CA VAL A 66 7.37 0.94 9.62
C VAL A 66 5.88 0.66 9.45
N ARG A 67 5.12 1.71 9.13
CA ARG A 67 3.67 1.67 8.92
C ARG A 67 3.22 2.33 7.62
N ASN A 68 4.18 2.76 6.80
CA ASN A 68 3.93 3.36 5.52
C ASN A 68 5.16 3.26 4.63
N ILE A 69 4.95 3.23 3.31
CA ILE A 69 6.01 3.26 2.29
C ILE A 69 5.52 4.05 1.08
N GLN A 70 6.45 4.71 0.40
CA GLN A 70 6.22 5.27 -0.93
C GLN A 70 6.47 4.23 -2.02
N PHE A 71 5.48 4.04 -2.89
CA PHE A 71 5.59 3.29 -4.14
C PHE A 71 5.71 4.27 -5.30
N TRP A 72 6.60 4.02 -6.24
CA TRP A 72 7.04 5.00 -7.22
C TRP A 72 6.62 4.61 -8.63
N LEU A 73 5.90 5.50 -9.31
CA LEU A 73 5.62 5.39 -10.74
C LEU A 73 6.79 5.94 -11.58
N SER A 74 7.45 6.97 -11.07
CA SER A 74 8.62 7.60 -11.67
C SER A 74 9.55 8.15 -10.59
N ALA A 75 10.63 8.85 -10.95
CA ALA A 75 11.50 9.49 -9.96
C ALA A 75 10.81 10.63 -9.17
N SER A 76 9.68 11.16 -9.67
CA SER A 76 8.97 12.31 -9.10
C SER A 76 7.51 12.05 -8.75
N ASN A 77 6.95 10.91 -9.16
CA ASN A 77 5.55 10.56 -8.93
C ASN A 77 5.50 9.29 -8.08
N ASP A 78 4.82 9.39 -6.95
CA ASP A 78 4.70 8.33 -5.97
C ASP A 78 3.29 8.20 -5.41
N MET A 79 2.97 7.00 -4.97
CA MET A 79 1.79 6.67 -4.21
C MET A 79 2.24 6.36 -2.79
N PHE A 80 1.78 7.17 -1.85
CA PHE A 80 1.97 6.89 -0.44
C PHE A 80 0.99 5.79 -0.01
N VAL A 81 1.48 4.78 0.67
CA VAL A 81 0.69 3.66 1.18
C VAL A 81 0.97 3.50 2.66
N SER A 82 -0.07 3.55 3.48
CA SER A 82 0.03 3.27 4.92
C SER A 82 -0.78 2.04 5.29
N TRP A 83 -0.49 1.48 6.47
CA TRP A 83 -1.27 0.37 6.99
C TRP A 83 -1.34 0.35 8.51
N GLU A 84 -2.37 -0.33 8.99
CA GLU A 84 -2.60 -0.61 10.40
C GLU A 84 -3.31 -1.95 10.56
N ILE A 85 -3.35 -2.44 11.81
CA ILE A 85 -4.10 -3.64 12.16
C ILE A 85 -5.37 -3.21 12.90
N GLU A 86 -6.53 -3.51 12.32
CA GLU A 86 -7.83 -3.25 12.91
C GLU A 86 -8.64 -4.53 13.00
N ASN A 87 -9.13 -4.88 14.20
CA ASN A 87 -9.99 -6.07 14.39
C ASN A 87 -9.41 -7.35 13.74
N SER A 88 -8.09 -7.54 13.84
CA SER A 88 -7.35 -8.66 13.21
C SER A 88 -7.33 -8.64 11.68
N LEU A 89 -7.63 -7.51 11.05
CA LEU A 89 -7.45 -7.27 9.61
C LEU A 89 -6.25 -6.38 9.39
N ALA A 90 -5.44 -6.70 8.37
CA ALA A 90 -4.44 -5.79 7.84
C ALA A 90 -5.15 -4.81 6.90
N VAL A 91 -5.17 -3.55 7.30
CA VAL A 91 -5.83 -2.47 6.57
C VAL A 91 -4.78 -1.62 5.88
N PHE A 92 -4.89 -1.49 4.57
CA PHE A 92 -4.02 -0.66 3.73
C PHE A 92 -4.79 0.55 3.20
N SER A 93 -4.18 1.72 3.32
CA SER A 93 -4.69 2.99 2.80
C SER A 93 -3.75 3.49 1.70
N PHE A 94 -4.30 3.76 0.52
CA PHE A 94 -3.56 4.14 -0.69
C PHE A 94 -3.93 5.56 -1.08
N TYR A 95 -2.99 6.48 -0.92
CA TYR A 95 -3.21 7.91 -1.13
C TYR A 95 -2.87 8.28 -2.58
N ILE A 96 -3.86 8.84 -3.29
CA ILE A 96 -3.76 8.99 -4.75
C ILE A 96 -3.19 10.33 -5.22
N ASP A 97 -2.91 11.27 -4.31
CA ASP A 97 -2.53 12.64 -4.65
C ASP A 97 -1.19 12.77 -5.40
N GLY A 98 -0.30 11.78 -5.26
CA GLY A 98 1.02 11.78 -5.91
C GLY A 98 1.07 11.07 -7.27
N VAL A 99 -0.06 10.56 -7.77
CA VAL A 99 -0.17 9.90 -9.07
C VAL A 99 -1.30 10.48 -9.92
N ASP A 100 -1.30 10.19 -11.22
CA ASP A 100 -2.37 10.62 -12.12
C ASP A 100 -3.63 9.73 -12.03
N ASP A 101 -4.72 10.20 -12.65
CA ASP A 101 -6.00 9.50 -12.67
C ASP A 101 -5.91 8.10 -13.30
N ALA A 102 -5.09 7.94 -14.34
CA ALA A 102 -4.93 6.67 -15.03
C ALA A 102 -4.29 5.63 -14.12
N CYS A 103 -3.20 5.99 -13.43
CA CYS A 103 -2.55 5.17 -12.43
C CYS A 103 -3.52 4.81 -11.29
N SER A 104 -4.28 5.79 -10.79
CA SER A 104 -5.28 5.58 -9.74
C SER A 104 -6.33 4.53 -10.13
N VAL A 105 -6.85 4.61 -11.37
CA VAL A 105 -7.82 3.63 -11.89
C VAL A 105 -7.19 2.25 -12.04
N THR A 106 -5.96 2.16 -12.55
CA THR A 106 -5.24 0.89 -12.69
C THR A 106 -5.00 0.22 -11.34
N VAL A 107 -4.56 0.97 -10.33
CA VAL A 107 -4.36 0.45 -8.97
C VAL A 107 -5.68 -0.04 -8.38
N ALA A 108 -6.76 0.74 -8.47
CA ALA A 108 -8.07 0.32 -7.99
C ALA A 108 -8.54 -0.98 -8.64
N ALA A 109 -8.43 -1.08 -9.97
CA ALA A 109 -8.81 -2.28 -10.70
C ALA A 109 -8.00 -3.51 -10.26
N LYS A 110 -6.70 -3.34 -10.05
CA LYS A 110 -5.81 -4.42 -9.59
C LYS A 110 -6.09 -4.85 -8.15
N LEU A 111 -6.39 -3.92 -7.26
CA LEU A 111 -6.80 -4.24 -5.88
C LEU A 111 -8.14 -4.98 -5.84
N VAL A 112 -9.12 -4.56 -6.65
CA VAL A 112 -10.41 -5.27 -6.78
C VAL A 112 -10.21 -6.66 -7.37
N GLU A 113 -9.38 -6.79 -8.41
CA GLU A 113 -9.03 -8.09 -9.01
C GLU A 113 -8.36 -9.02 -7.98
N LEU A 114 -7.40 -8.51 -7.20
CA LEU A 114 -6.73 -9.24 -6.12
C LEU A 114 -7.75 -9.78 -5.11
N VAL A 115 -8.62 -8.91 -4.60
CA VAL A 115 -9.65 -9.25 -3.62
C VAL A 115 -10.59 -10.31 -4.16
N LEU A 116 -11.12 -10.12 -5.38
CA LEU A 116 -12.03 -11.06 -6.00
C LEU A 116 -11.37 -12.41 -6.27
N ASN A 117 -10.15 -12.43 -6.84
CA ASN A 117 -9.47 -13.68 -7.16
C ASN A 117 -9.16 -14.50 -5.91
N LYS A 118 -8.72 -13.83 -4.84
CA LYS A 118 -8.30 -14.50 -3.61
C LYS A 118 -9.48 -14.90 -2.73
N TYR A 119 -10.51 -14.06 -2.64
CA TYR A 119 -11.56 -14.21 -1.64
C TYR A 119 -12.98 -14.40 -2.18
N LYS A 120 -13.19 -14.51 -3.51
CA LYS A 120 -14.54 -14.76 -4.09
C LYS A 120 -15.30 -15.92 -3.46
N ASN A 121 -14.59 -16.95 -3.00
CA ASN A 121 -15.16 -18.15 -2.40
C ASN A 121 -14.99 -18.18 -0.86
N GLY A 122 -14.36 -17.15 -0.29
CA GLY A 122 -14.12 -17.02 1.14
C GLY A 122 -15.31 -16.35 1.85
N ARG A 123 -15.40 -16.55 3.17
CA ARG A 123 -16.30 -15.75 4.01
C ARG A 123 -15.56 -14.48 4.40
N LEU A 124 -15.70 -13.44 3.58
CA LEU A 124 -15.32 -12.09 3.96
C LEU A 124 -16.43 -11.46 4.81
N THR A 125 -16.05 -10.70 5.83
CA THR A 125 -16.98 -9.93 6.66
C THR A 125 -16.52 -8.47 6.71
N GLY A 126 -17.45 -7.53 6.51
CA GLY A 126 -17.15 -6.10 6.45
C GLY A 126 -16.70 -5.63 5.06
N ASP A 127 -16.23 -4.38 4.99
CA ASP A 127 -15.76 -3.75 3.76
C ASP A 127 -14.30 -4.15 3.49
N VAL A 128 -14.10 -4.89 2.39
CA VAL A 128 -12.77 -5.37 1.96
C VAL A 128 -12.10 -4.40 0.99
N PHE A 129 -12.89 -3.66 0.22
CA PHE A 129 -12.42 -2.57 -0.64
C PHE A 129 -13.39 -1.40 -0.50
N ALA A 130 -12.87 -0.22 -0.21
CA ALA A 130 -13.64 1.01 -0.16
C ALA A 130 -12.88 2.16 -0.83
N LEU A 131 -13.63 3.08 -1.45
CA LEU A 131 -13.12 4.39 -1.81
C LEU A 131 -13.57 5.38 -0.74
N ALA A 132 -12.60 5.98 -0.04
CA ALA A 132 -12.87 6.93 1.03
C ALA A 132 -12.59 8.38 0.57
N PHE A 133 -13.39 9.29 1.11
CA PHE A 133 -13.26 10.73 0.97
C PHE A 133 -13.16 11.32 2.38
N GLU A 134 -12.14 12.14 2.64
CA GLU A 134 -12.00 12.92 3.89
C GLU A 134 -12.47 14.36 3.71
#